data_AF-A0A936EKN8-F1
#
_entry.id   AF-A0A936EKN8-F1
#
_cell.length_a   1.000
_cell.length_b   1.000
_cell.length_c   1.000
_cell.angle_alpha   90.00
_cell.angle_beta   90.00
_cell.angle_gamma   90.00
#
_symmetry.space_group_name_H-M   'P 1'
#
loop_
_entity.id
_entity.type
_entity.pdbx_description
1 polymer ?
#
loop_
_entity_poly.entity_id
_entity_poly.type
_entity_poly.pdbx_seq_one_letter_code
_entity_poly.pdbx_strand_id
1 'polypeptide(L)'
;MKKIYSVITFLSLCFIFIYTGCSKSSTPAPAPSPCAGITILVTGTTTPTSTPTAANGSISASASGSSGFTYSLNGGTAQASGTFTGLTAGSYTVTAKNAAGCSGTQTFSVTSTPCPSITVTATITQTTTPAASNGAIAATGAGSTGFTYNINGGAFQASGNFTNLAVGSYTIVAKDLNGCTGSNVFSVTSASCPTINLSTIPTNTSGPAAANGSIIATATGGVAPHTYSKDGGATFQATGTFNNCAVGTYAVVAKDVNGCLSASVNTVVGATCPVITAGSATTNTIKCEGNTGSITITASGSTGFMYNLNGGSFQSSNIFAALAVGNYTYGVRDVNSCVTTGNATVSQAPAGPLFSAVKAVLATNCATAGCHSLPVPQNGLDFADDCTIVGQGIRIKARAVDSNPSQMPPTGPGLSAGDKQKIIDWINAGGKHNN
;
A
#
# COMPACT_ATOMS: atom_id res chain seq x y z
N MET A 1 -99.27 -11.59 -7.91
CA MET A 1 -99.54 -11.89 -6.49
C MET A 1 -99.59 -10.55 -5.74
N LYS A 2 -100.70 -9.81 -5.69
CA LYS A 2 -101.94 -9.90 -4.87
C LYS A 2 -101.77 -9.40 -3.41
N LYS A 3 -102.70 -8.50 -3.02
CA LYS A 3 -103.13 -7.96 -1.69
C LYS A 3 -102.53 -6.59 -1.30
N ILE A 4 -103.23 -5.44 -1.24
CA ILE A 4 -104.60 -4.98 -0.83
C ILE A 4 -104.81 -4.85 0.70
N TYR A 5 -105.39 -3.69 1.09
CA TYR A 5 -106.15 -3.26 2.30
C TYR A 5 -105.38 -2.31 3.26
N SER A 6 -105.94 -1.23 3.84
CA SER A 6 -107.35 -0.93 4.19
C SER A 6 -107.61 0.58 4.39
N VAL A 7 -108.88 0.97 4.23
CA VAL A 7 -109.53 2.29 4.45
C VAL A 7 -110.25 2.27 5.83
N ILE A 8 -110.71 3.46 6.32
CA ILE A 8 -111.85 3.79 7.25
C ILE A 8 -111.39 4.61 8.50
N THR A 9 -111.52 5.95 8.57
CA THR A 9 -112.67 6.86 8.91
C THR A 9 -113.18 6.87 10.36
N PHE A 10 -113.19 8.06 10.99
CA PHE A 10 -114.13 8.60 12.02
C PHE A 10 -113.77 10.11 12.16
N LEU A 11 -114.54 11.14 11.80
CA LEU A 11 -115.95 11.56 11.99
C LEU A 11 -116.38 11.82 13.45
N SER A 12 -116.28 13.09 13.86
CA SER A 12 -117.14 13.77 14.86
C SER A 12 -117.04 15.28 14.56
N LEU A 13 -118.01 15.96 13.94
CA LEU A 13 -119.23 16.55 14.54
C LEU A 13 -118.93 17.19 15.93
N CYS A 14 -119.26 18.44 16.25
CA CYS A 14 -120.25 19.35 15.69
C CYS A 14 -120.19 20.74 16.40
N PHE A 15 -120.74 21.76 15.74
CA PHE A 15 -121.28 23.03 16.28
C PHE A 15 -120.34 24.12 16.84
N ILE A 16 -120.30 25.28 16.17
CA ILE A 16 -120.85 26.57 16.66
C ILE A 16 -120.86 27.63 15.54
N PHE A 17 -122.08 28.09 15.22
CA PHE A 17 -122.55 29.40 14.74
C PHE A 17 -121.73 30.29 13.77
N ILE A 18 -122.31 30.46 12.57
CA ILE A 18 -122.70 31.72 11.89
C ILE A 18 -121.93 32.99 12.30
N TYR A 19 -121.13 33.56 11.37
CA TYR A 19 -121.16 34.97 10.91
C TYR A 19 -119.92 35.27 10.03
N THR A 20 -120.14 35.98 8.93
CA THR A 20 -119.17 36.87 8.23
C THR A 20 -117.86 36.33 7.64
N GLY A 21 -117.73 36.52 6.32
CA GLY A 21 -116.47 36.97 5.71
C GLY A 21 -115.74 35.94 4.85
N CYS A 22 -115.82 36.11 3.53
CA CYS A 22 -114.79 35.67 2.60
C CYS A 22 -113.46 36.37 2.95
N SER A 23 -112.67 35.78 3.85
CA SER A 23 -111.29 36.22 4.06
C SER A 23 -110.39 35.43 3.13
N LYS A 24 -110.13 36.00 1.94
CA LYS A 24 -108.94 35.63 1.16
C LYS A 24 -107.74 35.79 2.09
N SER A 25 -107.07 34.69 2.41
CA SER A 25 -105.75 34.71 3.01
C SER A 25 -104.79 35.36 2.01
N SER A 26 -104.69 36.68 2.05
CA SER A 26 -103.64 37.42 1.38
C SER A 26 -102.36 37.24 2.19
N THR A 27 -101.66 36.14 1.96
CA THR A 27 -100.21 36.15 2.21
C THR A 27 -99.66 37.29 1.34
N PRO A 28 -99.05 38.33 1.92
CA PRO A 28 -98.44 39.38 1.13
C PRO A 28 -97.48 38.72 0.14
N ALA A 29 -97.50 39.14 -1.13
CA ALA A 29 -96.47 38.72 -2.07
C ALA A 29 -95.09 38.95 -1.41
N PRO A 30 -94.14 38.00 -1.48
CA PRO A 30 -92.82 38.20 -0.91
C PRO A 30 -92.29 39.54 -1.38
N ALA A 31 -91.84 40.38 -0.44
CA ALA A 31 -91.24 41.67 -0.80
C ALA A 31 -90.20 41.43 -1.91
N PRO A 32 -90.19 42.24 -2.99
CA PRO A 32 -89.26 42.04 -4.07
C PRO A 32 -87.85 42.01 -3.50
N SER A 33 -87.06 41.00 -3.90
CA SER A 33 -85.70 40.83 -3.41
C SER A 33 -84.97 42.18 -3.57
N PRO A 34 -84.28 42.68 -2.52
CA PRO A 34 -83.55 43.94 -2.61
C PRO A 34 -82.43 43.90 -3.65
N CYS A 35 -82.13 42.72 -4.20
CA CYS A 35 -81.16 42.48 -5.26
C CYS A 35 -81.77 42.25 -6.65
N ALA A 36 -83.09 42.35 -6.79
CA ALA A 36 -83.74 42.22 -8.08
C ALA A 36 -83.23 43.29 -9.05
N GLY A 37 -82.58 42.87 -10.14
CA GLY A 37 -81.97 43.76 -11.15
C GLY A 37 -80.58 44.29 -10.80
N ILE A 38 -80.02 43.98 -9.63
CA ILE A 38 -78.65 44.37 -9.25
C ILE A 38 -77.69 43.26 -9.65
N THR A 39 -76.74 43.56 -10.54
CA THR A 39 -75.62 42.67 -10.87
C THR A 39 -74.34 43.30 -10.35
N ILE A 40 -73.71 42.68 -9.36
CA ILE A 40 -72.41 43.13 -8.85
C ILE A 40 -71.30 42.40 -9.59
N LEU A 41 -70.45 43.17 -10.25
CA LEU A 41 -69.27 42.66 -10.92
C LEU A 41 -68.03 42.97 -10.07
N VAL A 42 -67.23 41.94 -9.78
CA VAL A 42 -65.95 42.08 -9.09
C VAL A 42 -64.81 41.91 -10.10
N THR A 43 -63.93 42.90 -10.19
CA THR A 43 -62.71 42.85 -11.02
C THR A 43 -61.51 43.23 -10.17
N GLY A 44 -60.30 43.08 -10.70
CA GLY A 44 -59.10 43.41 -9.95
C GLY A 44 -57.83 42.90 -10.59
N THR A 45 -56.72 43.12 -9.89
CA THR A 45 -55.39 42.64 -10.26
C THR A 45 -54.76 41.85 -9.12
N THR A 46 -53.78 41.03 -9.46
CA THR A 46 -52.99 40.24 -8.50
C THR A 46 -51.52 40.60 -8.60
N THR A 47 -50.85 40.69 -7.45
CA THR A 47 -49.39 40.73 -7.37
C THR A 47 -48.89 39.32 -7.05
N PRO A 48 -48.02 38.72 -7.89
CA PRO A 48 -47.44 37.41 -7.63
C PRO A 48 -46.60 37.39 -6.34
N THR A 49 -46.39 36.21 -5.77
CA THR A 49 -45.41 36.02 -4.70
C THR A 49 -43.99 36.00 -5.26
N SER A 50 -43.00 36.38 -4.43
CA SER A 50 -41.59 36.36 -4.85
C SER A 50 -41.03 34.94 -5.00
N THR A 51 -41.57 33.96 -4.25
CA THR A 51 -41.26 32.54 -4.34
C THR A 51 -42.52 31.69 -4.12
N PRO A 52 -42.50 30.38 -4.45
CA PRO A 52 -43.65 29.50 -4.25
C PRO A 52 -44.16 29.42 -2.81
N THR A 53 -43.30 29.71 -1.83
CA THR A 53 -43.63 29.62 -0.39
C THR A 53 -43.74 30.98 0.30
N ALA A 54 -43.43 32.09 -0.39
CA ALA A 54 -43.55 33.42 0.19
C ALA A 54 -45.01 33.85 0.37
N ALA A 55 -45.32 34.46 1.51
CA ALA A 55 -46.61 35.06 1.83
C ALA A 55 -46.54 36.59 1.62
N ASN A 56 -46.25 37.02 0.39
CA ASN A 56 -46.10 38.44 0.04
C ASN A 56 -46.88 38.86 -1.22
N GLY A 57 -47.71 37.97 -1.76
CA GLY A 57 -48.62 38.29 -2.84
C GLY A 57 -49.78 39.16 -2.36
N SER A 58 -50.50 39.75 -3.31
CA SER A 58 -51.67 40.57 -3.00
C SER A 58 -52.76 40.50 -4.07
N ILE A 59 -53.98 40.83 -3.67
CA ILE A 59 -55.13 41.05 -4.56
C ILE A 59 -55.62 42.46 -4.33
N SER A 60 -55.84 43.21 -5.40
CA SER A 60 -56.53 44.52 -5.38
C SER A 60 -57.82 44.40 -6.17
N ALA A 61 -58.92 44.21 -5.47
CA ALA A 61 -60.25 44.04 -6.06
C ALA A 61 -61.06 45.34 -6.02
N SER A 62 -61.94 45.52 -7.00
CA SER A 62 -62.95 46.57 -7.06
C SER A 62 -64.28 45.98 -7.50
N ALA A 63 -65.38 46.60 -7.08
CA ALA A 63 -66.73 46.17 -7.43
C ALA A 63 -67.54 47.30 -8.08
N SER A 64 -68.41 46.94 -9.02
CA SER A 64 -69.33 47.84 -9.71
C SER A 64 -70.75 47.29 -9.73
N GLY A 65 -71.72 48.08 -10.21
CA GLY A 65 -73.15 47.72 -10.26
C GLY A 65 -73.97 48.13 -9.04
N SER A 66 -73.34 48.76 -8.03
CA SER A 66 -73.97 49.38 -6.85
C SER A 66 -72.95 50.29 -6.13
N SER A 67 -73.21 50.69 -4.88
CA SER A 67 -72.32 51.49 -4.04
C SER A 67 -72.22 50.93 -2.61
N GLY A 68 -71.24 51.43 -1.83
CA GLY A 68 -71.07 51.05 -0.42
C GLY A 68 -70.64 49.60 -0.22
N PHE A 69 -69.70 49.12 -1.04
CA PHE A 69 -69.23 47.74 -0.98
C PHE A 69 -68.30 47.47 0.20
N THR A 70 -68.44 46.28 0.76
CA THR A 70 -67.45 45.62 1.62
C THR A 70 -66.93 44.37 0.92
N TYR A 71 -65.69 44.00 1.18
CA TYR A 71 -64.98 42.91 0.51
C TYR A 71 -64.54 41.86 1.54
N SER A 72 -64.71 40.59 1.22
CA SER A 72 -64.18 39.47 2.01
C SER A 72 -63.40 38.50 1.14
N LEU A 73 -62.32 37.94 1.67
CA LEU A 73 -61.50 36.92 1.01
C LEU A 73 -61.88 35.53 1.53
N ASN A 74 -62.20 34.59 0.64
CA ASN A 74 -62.52 33.19 0.97
C ASN A 74 -63.59 33.02 2.07
N GLY A 75 -64.58 33.93 2.12
CA GLY A 75 -65.64 33.92 3.14
C GLY A 75 -65.20 34.40 4.53
N GLY A 76 -64.00 34.98 4.67
CA GLY A 76 -63.52 35.60 5.91
C GLY A 76 -64.20 36.92 6.25
N THR A 77 -63.66 37.63 7.25
CA THR A 77 -64.20 38.92 7.71
C THR A 77 -64.22 39.96 6.59
N ALA A 78 -65.35 40.66 6.45
CA ALA A 78 -65.49 41.72 5.47
C ALA A 78 -64.76 43.00 5.90
N GLN A 79 -64.16 43.70 4.94
CA GLN A 79 -63.47 44.98 5.11
C GLN A 79 -63.88 45.98 4.04
N ALA A 80 -63.71 47.28 4.30
CA ALA A 80 -64.07 48.33 3.33
C ALA A 80 -63.12 48.38 2.12
N SER A 81 -61.86 47.99 2.31
CA SER A 81 -60.85 47.94 1.25
C SER A 81 -60.93 46.63 0.48
N GLY A 82 -60.83 46.70 -0.86
CA GLY A 82 -60.68 45.52 -1.71
C GLY A 82 -59.25 44.97 -1.78
N THR A 83 -58.33 45.51 -0.97
CA THR A 83 -56.92 45.10 -0.94
C THR A 83 -56.68 44.01 0.09
N PHE A 84 -56.11 42.89 -0.34
CA PHE A 84 -55.67 41.78 0.50
C PHE A 84 -54.17 41.55 0.28
N THR A 85 -53.36 41.56 1.33
CA THR A 85 -51.91 41.37 1.29
C THR A 85 -51.48 40.16 2.09
N GLY A 86 -50.22 39.74 1.93
CA GLY A 86 -49.67 38.60 2.67
C GLY A 86 -50.14 37.24 2.15
N LEU A 87 -50.55 37.18 0.89
CA LEU A 87 -51.10 35.97 0.28
C LEU A 87 -49.96 35.08 -0.25
N THR A 88 -50.08 33.77 -0.06
CA THR A 88 -49.25 32.78 -0.76
C THR A 88 -49.78 32.54 -2.16
N ALA A 89 -48.99 31.89 -3.03
CA ALA A 89 -49.49 31.45 -4.32
C ALA A 89 -50.69 30.51 -4.13
N GLY A 90 -51.77 30.74 -4.89
CA GLY A 90 -53.03 30.04 -4.69
C GLY A 90 -54.22 30.73 -5.34
N SER A 91 -55.39 30.08 -5.22
CA SER A 91 -56.65 30.61 -5.70
C SER A 91 -57.45 31.22 -4.54
N TYR A 92 -57.96 32.43 -4.76
CA TYR A 92 -58.70 33.19 -3.75
C TYR A 92 -59.98 33.76 -4.33
N THR A 93 -61.09 33.55 -3.65
CA THR A 93 -62.39 34.12 -4.04
C THR A 93 -62.64 35.39 -3.24
N VAL A 94 -62.71 36.52 -3.94
CA VAL A 94 -63.14 37.80 -3.35
C VAL A 94 -64.64 37.94 -3.55
N THR A 95 -65.35 38.21 -2.46
CA THR A 95 -66.78 38.56 -2.46
C THR A 95 -66.93 40.04 -2.16
N ALA A 96 -67.64 40.79 -3.00
CA ALA A 96 -68.05 42.16 -2.71
C ALA A 96 -69.54 42.18 -2.37
N LYS A 97 -69.92 42.83 -1.28
CA LYS A 97 -71.30 42.91 -0.78
C LYS A 97 -71.69 44.35 -0.46
N ASN A 98 -72.84 44.81 -0.95
CA ASN A 98 -73.36 46.15 -0.63
C ASN A 98 -74.22 46.13 0.66
N ALA A 99 -74.64 47.31 1.12
CA ALA A 99 -75.46 47.45 2.33
C ALA A 99 -76.84 46.78 2.22
N ALA A 100 -77.40 46.64 1.02
CA ALA A 100 -78.68 45.97 0.77
C ALA A 100 -78.58 44.43 0.79
N GLY A 101 -77.37 43.88 0.95
CA GLY A 101 -77.13 42.45 1.08
C GLY A 101 -76.78 41.74 -0.24
N CYS A 102 -76.73 42.46 -1.35
CA CYS A 102 -76.42 41.91 -2.67
C CYS A 102 -74.92 41.66 -2.78
N SER A 103 -74.53 40.53 -3.38
CA SER A 103 -73.14 40.14 -3.50
C SER A 103 -72.75 39.73 -4.93
N GLY A 104 -71.50 40.04 -5.30
CA GLY A 104 -70.82 39.48 -6.45
C GLY A 104 -69.51 38.82 -6.03
N THR A 105 -69.06 37.81 -6.78
CA THR A 105 -67.83 37.05 -6.46
C THR A 105 -66.93 36.95 -7.68
N GLN A 106 -65.62 37.04 -7.47
CA GLN A 106 -64.62 36.73 -8.49
C GLN A 106 -63.48 35.93 -7.85
N THR A 107 -63.03 34.91 -8.57
CA THR A 107 -61.85 34.13 -8.20
C THR A 107 -60.61 34.72 -8.88
N PHE A 108 -59.57 34.95 -8.08
CA PHE A 108 -58.26 35.43 -8.48
C PHE A 108 -57.22 34.34 -8.23
N SER A 109 -56.24 34.23 -9.13
CA SER A 109 -55.12 33.30 -8.99
C SER A 109 -53.85 34.10 -8.72
N VAL A 110 -53.38 34.07 -7.48
CA VAL A 110 -52.07 34.62 -7.11
C VAL A 110 -51.02 33.61 -7.54
N THR A 111 -50.18 33.97 -8.50
CA THR A 111 -49.08 33.13 -9.00
C THR A 111 -47.81 33.37 -8.19
N SER A 112 -46.78 32.53 -8.40
CA SER A 112 -45.43 32.77 -7.89
C SER A 112 -44.48 33.10 -9.03
N THR A 113 -43.53 34.01 -8.80
CA THR A 113 -42.40 34.20 -9.71
C THR A 113 -41.50 32.96 -9.66
N PRO A 114 -41.16 32.32 -10.80
CA PRO A 114 -40.25 31.18 -10.81
C PRO A 114 -38.85 31.62 -10.37
N CYS A 115 -38.16 30.75 -9.63
CA CYS A 115 -36.80 31.04 -9.20
C CYS A 115 -35.83 31.11 -10.39
N PRO A 116 -34.89 32.07 -10.39
CA PRO A 116 -33.79 32.03 -11.34
C PRO A 116 -32.92 30.79 -11.09
N SER A 117 -32.21 30.35 -12.13
CA SER A 117 -31.20 29.30 -11.97
C SER A 117 -30.04 29.86 -11.14
N ILE A 118 -29.87 29.37 -9.91
CA ILE A 118 -28.76 29.74 -9.03
C ILE A 118 -27.67 28.69 -9.15
N THR A 119 -26.45 29.12 -9.49
CA THR A 119 -25.27 28.28 -9.48
C THR A 119 -24.38 28.60 -8.28
N VAL A 120 -23.67 27.59 -7.79
CA VAL A 120 -22.70 27.74 -6.70
C VAL A 120 -21.35 27.25 -7.20
N THR A 121 -20.35 28.13 -7.14
CA THR A 121 -18.94 27.82 -7.41
C THR A 121 -18.13 28.03 -6.13
N ALA A 122 -16.93 27.46 -6.05
CA ALA A 122 -16.06 27.68 -4.89
C ALA A 122 -14.59 27.51 -5.23
N THR A 123 -13.75 28.23 -4.49
CA THR A 123 -12.31 27.92 -4.32
C THR A 123 -12.12 27.06 -3.07
N ILE A 124 -11.29 26.03 -3.18
CA ILE A 124 -11.08 25.04 -2.12
C ILE A 124 -9.63 25.11 -1.65
N THR A 125 -9.45 25.26 -0.34
CA THR A 125 -8.16 25.08 0.35
C THR A 125 -8.13 23.69 0.95
N GLN A 126 -7.17 22.87 0.53
CA GLN A 126 -6.98 21.52 1.03
C GLN A 126 -6.42 21.52 2.45
N THR A 127 -6.63 20.43 3.17
CA THR A 127 -6.03 20.23 4.49
C THR A 127 -4.53 19.93 4.36
N THR A 128 -3.76 20.35 5.36
CA THR A 128 -2.29 20.12 5.36
C THR A 128 -1.91 18.65 5.56
N THR A 129 -2.75 17.89 6.28
CA THR A 129 -2.61 16.44 6.49
C THR A 129 -3.99 15.78 6.45
N PRO A 130 -4.09 14.45 6.20
CA PRO A 130 -5.37 13.75 6.18
C PRO A 130 -6.21 13.88 7.47
N ALA A 131 -5.55 14.09 8.61
CA ALA A 131 -6.21 14.24 9.91
C ALA A 131 -6.45 15.71 10.31
N ALA A 132 -5.90 16.67 9.55
CA ALA A 132 -6.08 18.09 9.86
C ALA A 132 -7.49 18.57 9.50
N SER A 133 -7.97 19.55 10.26
CA SER A 133 -9.24 20.26 10.01
C SER A 133 -8.95 21.73 9.73
N ASN A 134 -8.04 22.00 8.81
CA ASN A 134 -7.63 23.37 8.42
C ASN A 134 -7.92 23.68 6.95
N GLY A 135 -8.73 22.85 6.28
CA GLY A 135 -9.23 23.13 4.95
C GLY A 135 -10.28 24.25 5.00
N ALA A 136 -10.59 24.79 3.82
CA ALA A 136 -11.59 25.85 3.67
C ALA A 136 -12.29 25.78 2.32
N ILE A 137 -13.54 26.26 2.28
CA ILE A 137 -14.33 26.48 1.07
C ILE A 137 -14.73 27.94 1.05
N ALA A 138 -14.39 28.65 -0.04
CA ALA A 138 -14.85 30.00 -0.30
C ALA A 138 -15.86 29.95 -1.45
N ALA A 139 -17.15 29.86 -1.12
CA ALA A 139 -18.24 29.69 -2.06
C ALA A 139 -18.78 31.04 -2.58
N THR A 140 -19.22 31.06 -3.83
CA THR A 140 -19.86 32.20 -4.49
C THR A 140 -21.13 31.73 -5.21
N GLY A 141 -22.25 32.36 -4.90
CA GLY A 141 -23.52 32.20 -5.62
C GLY A 141 -23.58 33.12 -6.83
N ALA A 142 -24.18 32.64 -7.92
CA ALA A 142 -24.45 33.44 -9.13
C ALA A 142 -25.88 33.21 -9.63
N GLY A 143 -26.37 34.11 -10.49
CA GLY A 143 -27.72 34.07 -11.06
C GLY A 143 -28.77 34.93 -10.34
N SER A 144 -28.42 35.52 -9.18
CA SER A 144 -29.24 36.47 -8.41
C SER A 144 -28.33 37.35 -7.54
N THR A 145 -28.88 38.09 -6.57
CA THR A 145 -28.12 38.95 -5.64
C THR A 145 -28.56 38.75 -4.19
N GLY A 146 -27.72 39.22 -3.24
CA GLY A 146 -28.03 39.15 -1.82
C GLY A 146 -27.95 37.73 -1.25
N PHE A 147 -26.99 36.92 -1.72
CA PHE A 147 -26.86 35.54 -1.29
C PHE A 147 -26.44 35.41 0.18
N THR A 148 -27.07 34.46 0.86
CA THR A 148 -26.62 33.83 2.09
C THR A 148 -26.29 32.38 1.81
N TYR A 149 -25.41 31.79 2.62
CA TYR A 149 -24.86 30.46 2.38
C TYR A 149 -25.05 29.58 3.60
N ASN A 150 -25.32 28.30 3.40
CA ASN A 150 -25.16 27.29 4.44
C ASN A 150 -24.26 26.15 3.97
N ILE A 151 -23.78 25.38 4.93
CA ILE A 151 -23.00 24.16 4.72
C ILE A 151 -23.73 23.00 5.39
N ASN A 152 -23.92 21.91 4.64
CA ASN A 152 -24.51 20.65 5.13
C ASN A 152 -25.83 20.80 5.90
N GLY A 153 -26.70 21.72 5.48
CA GLY A 153 -28.00 21.95 6.14
C GLY A 153 -27.93 22.79 7.42
N GLY A 154 -26.79 23.38 7.75
CA GLY A 154 -26.63 24.29 8.88
C GLY A 154 -27.37 25.62 8.71
N ALA A 155 -27.14 26.54 9.65
CA ALA A 155 -27.69 27.90 9.58
C ALA A 155 -27.11 28.68 8.39
N PHE A 156 -27.92 29.55 7.79
CA PHE A 156 -27.47 30.47 6.74
C PHE A 156 -26.63 31.61 7.35
N GLN A 157 -25.54 31.96 6.68
CA GLN A 157 -24.67 33.08 7.00
C GLN A 157 -24.42 33.94 5.75
N ALA A 158 -24.08 35.22 5.93
CA ALA A 158 -23.82 36.12 4.80
C ALA A 158 -22.53 35.77 4.03
N SER A 159 -21.52 35.26 4.73
CA SER A 159 -20.24 34.89 4.12
C SER A 159 -20.31 33.49 3.49
N GLY A 160 -19.79 33.36 2.26
CA GLY A 160 -19.57 32.06 1.63
C GLY A 160 -18.30 31.35 2.11
N ASN A 161 -17.58 31.90 3.09
CA ASN A 161 -16.34 31.31 3.60
C ASN A 161 -16.63 30.35 4.76
N PHE A 162 -16.24 29.10 4.58
CA PHE A 162 -16.27 28.04 5.57
C PHE A 162 -14.84 27.59 5.84
N THR A 163 -14.40 27.69 7.10
CA THR A 163 -13.04 27.33 7.52
C THR A 163 -13.07 26.17 8.51
N ASN A 164 -11.88 25.69 8.87
CA ASN A 164 -11.69 24.57 9.80
C ASN A 164 -12.35 23.26 9.33
N LEU A 165 -12.33 23.03 8.02
CA LEU A 165 -12.94 21.85 7.41
C LEU A 165 -11.93 20.69 7.39
N ALA A 166 -12.39 19.52 7.81
CA ALA A 166 -11.67 18.26 7.62
C ALA A 166 -11.79 17.77 6.16
N VAL A 167 -11.01 16.75 5.80
CA VAL A 167 -11.22 16.02 4.54
C VAL A 167 -12.65 15.51 4.48
N GLY A 168 -13.36 15.81 3.39
CA GLY A 168 -14.76 15.43 3.26
C GLY A 168 -15.48 16.13 2.11
N SER A 169 -16.75 15.75 1.97
CA SER A 169 -17.66 16.33 1.00
C SER A 169 -18.64 17.27 1.71
N TYR A 170 -18.83 18.46 1.15
CA TYR A 170 -19.62 19.53 1.72
C TYR A 170 -20.64 20.04 0.70
N THR A 171 -21.92 19.92 1.05
CA THR A 171 -23.01 20.50 0.28
C THR A 171 -23.18 21.96 0.69
N ILE A 172 -22.94 22.87 -0.25
CA ILE A 172 -23.15 24.31 -0.04
C ILE A 172 -24.43 24.72 -0.74
N VAL A 173 -25.30 25.41 -0.01
CA VAL A 173 -26.52 26.01 -0.55
C VAL A 173 -26.37 27.52 -0.52
N ALA A 174 -26.58 28.18 -1.65
CA ALA A 174 -26.73 29.63 -1.74
C ALA A 174 -28.22 29.98 -1.83
N LYS A 175 -28.67 30.91 -0.99
CA LYS A 175 -30.04 31.42 -0.94
C LYS A 175 -30.07 32.91 -1.18
N ASP A 176 -30.78 33.36 -2.20
CA ASP A 176 -30.90 34.78 -2.52
C ASP A 176 -31.87 35.52 -1.58
N LEU A 177 -32.01 36.84 -1.77
CA LEU A 177 -32.88 37.68 -0.95
C LEU A 177 -34.38 37.32 -1.07
N ASN A 178 -34.80 36.75 -2.20
CA ASN A 178 -36.18 36.34 -2.44
C ASN A 178 -36.50 34.97 -1.84
N GLY A 179 -35.47 34.20 -1.50
CA GLY A 179 -35.55 32.88 -0.88
C GLY A 179 -35.34 31.72 -1.84
N CYS A 180 -34.94 31.99 -3.09
CA CYS A 180 -34.57 30.98 -4.07
C CYS A 180 -33.22 30.37 -3.71
N THR A 181 -33.07 29.06 -3.91
CA THR A 181 -31.87 28.32 -3.53
C THR A 181 -31.23 27.59 -4.71
N GLY A 182 -29.90 27.61 -4.77
CA GLY A 182 -29.09 26.69 -5.58
C GLY A 182 -28.07 25.98 -4.70
N SER A 183 -27.66 24.78 -5.07
CA SER A 183 -26.72 23.99 -4.29
C SER A 183 -25.69 23.29 -5.16
N ASN A 184 -24.50 23.10 -4.60
CA ASN A 184 -23.46 22.28 -5.22
C ASN A 184 -22.66 21.55 -4.13
N VAL A 185 -22.01 20.45 -4.50
CA VAL A 185 -21.20 19.62 -3.60
C VAL A 185 -19.72 19.84 -3.91
N PHE A 186 -18.95 20.21 -2.90
CA PHE A 186 -17.50 20.43 -3.00
C PHE A 186 -16.75 19.43 -2.13
N SER A 187 -15.54 19.06 -2.53
CA SER A 187 -14.71 18.10 -1.79
C SER A 187 -13.42 18.76 -1.32
N VAL A 188 -13.21 18.78 -0.01
CA VAL A 188 -11.92 19.14 0.60
C VAL A 188 -11.10 17.86 0.69
N THR A 189 -9.91 17.83 0.07
CA THR A 189 -8.96 16.72 0.22
C THR A 189 -7.78 17.16 1.07
N SER A 190 -6.83 16.26 1.35
CA SER A 190 -5.53 16.63 1.89
C SER A 190 -4.52 16.90 0.78
N ALA A 191 -3.49 17.68 1.10
CA ALA A 191 -2.25 17.68 0.33
C ALA A 191 -1.66 16.25 0.28
N SER A 192 -0.93 15.94 -0.79
CA SER A 192 -0.24 14.65 -0.90
C SER A 192 0.92 14.58 0.09
N CYS A 193 0.92 13.56 0.95
CA CYS A 193 2.06 13.28 1.81
C CYS A 193 3.29 12.84 0.98
N PRO A 194 4.52 12.98 1.51
CA PRO A 194 5.70 12.47 0.83
C PRO A 194 5.65 10.94 0.68
N THR A 195 6.32 10.43 -0.35
CA THR A 195 6.67 9.01 -0.51
C THR A 195 8.16 8.82 -0.28
N ILE A 196 8.57 7.63 0.15
CA ILE A 196 9.97 7.37 0.53
C ILE A 196 10.56 6.23 -0.31
N ASN A 197 11.78 6.44 -0.79
CA ASN A 197 12.60 5.42 -1.43
C ASN A 197 13.80 5.12 -0.55
N LEU A 198 14.16 3.85 -0.41
CA LEU A 198 15.21 3.39 0.49
C LEU A 198 16.30 2.65 -0.27
N SER A 199 17.54 2.86 0.16
CA SER A 199 18.70 2.02 -0.14
C SER A 199 19.40 1.67 1.17
N THR A 200 20.06 0.51 1.22
CA THR A 200 20.78 0.07 2.42
C THR A 200 22.19 -0.38 2.09
N ILE A 201 23.10 -0.10 3.01
CA ILE A 201 24.44 -0.68 3.04
C ILE A 201 24.43 -1.68 4.22
N PRO A 202 24.65 -2.98 3.96
CA PRO A 202 24.66 -4.00 5.01
C PRO A 202 25.69 -3.71 6.09
N THR A 203 25.43 -4.22 7.29
CA THR A 203 26.40 -4.30 8.37
C THR A 203 27.39 -5.43 8.05
N ASN A 204 28.69 -5.18 8.11
CA ASN A 204 29.66 -6.28 8.03
C ASN A 204 29.78 -6.94 9.41
N THR A 205 29.56 -8.25 9.48
CA THR A 205 29.49 -8.98 10.74
C THR A 205 30.86 -9.42 11.24
N SER A 206 31.44 -8.63 12.14
CA SER A 206 32.28 -9.20 13.19
C SER A 206 32.06 -8.47 14.52
N GLY A 207 31.32 -9.15 15.40
CA GLY A 207 30.95 -8.70 16.75
C GLY A 207 29.44 -8.47 16.92
N PRO A 208 28.83 -8.88 18.07
CA PRO A 208 27.41 -8.64 18.38
C PRO A 208 26.98 -7.17 18.43
N ALA A 209 27.93 -6.24 18.33
CA ALA A 209 27.74 -4.79 18.43
C ALA A 209 28.17 -4.02 17.17
N ALA A 210 28.45 -4.70 16.05
CA ALA A 210 28.81 -4.01 14.81
C ALA A 210 27.60 -3.21 14.30
N ALA A 211 27.71 -1.90 14.39
CA ALA A 211 26.73 -0.94 13.89
C ALA A 211 27.45 -0.07 12.87
N ASN A 212 27.78 -0.65 11.71
CA ASN A 212 28.48 0.03 10.61
C ASN A 212 27.68 -0.01 9.29
N GLY A 213 26.47 -0.55 9.30
CA GLY A 213 25.55 -0.46 8.17
C GLY A 213 24.98 0.94 8.04
N SER A 214 24.30 1.22 6.92
CA SER A 214 23.59 2.49 6.74
C SER A 214 22.29 2.34 5.97
N ILE A 215 21.40 3.30 6.18
CA ILE A 215 20.16 3.44 5.42
C ILE A 215 20.19 4.82 4.78
N ILE A 216 19.92 4.89 3.48
CA ILE A 216 19.75 6.13 2.75
C ILE A 216 18.29 6.21 2.32
N ALA A 217 17.60 7.24 2.78
CA ALA A 217 16.21 7.52 2.49
C ALA A 217 16.08 8.81 1.68
N THR A 218 15.27 8.78 0.63
CA THR A 218 14.96 9.96 -0.18
C THR A 218 13.45 10.11 -0.27
N ALA A 219 12.96 11.29 0.14
CA ALA A 219 11.56 11.63 0.03
C ALA A 219 11.25 12.31 -1.32
N THR A 220 10.11 12.00 -1.90
CA THR A 220 9.55 12.68 -3.08
C THR A 220 8.08 13.03 -2.82
N GLY A 221 7.59 14.11 -3.44
CA GLY A 221 6.25 14.65 -3.11
C GLY A 221 6.22 15.34 -1.74
N GLY A 222 5.03 15.70 -1.25
CA GLY A 222 4.88 16.51 -0.04
C GLY A 222 5.46 17.92 -0.17
N VAL A 223 5.42 18.68 0.93
CA VAL A 223 5.93 20.06 0.97
C VAL A 223 7.27 20.11 1.70
N ALA A 224 8.33 20.46 0.96
CA ALA A 224 9.67 20.63 1.53
C ALA A 224 9.72 21.72 2.61
N PRO A 225 10.65 21.64 3.59
CA PRO A 225 11.65 20.58 3.76
C PRO A 225 11.08 19.27 4.32
N HIS A 226 11.80 18.17 4.08
CA HIS A 226 11.49 16.85 4.65
C HIS A 226 12.42 16.51 5.82
N THR A 227 11.89 15.75 6.76
CA THR A 227 12.65 15.11 7.85
C THR A 227 12.41 13.60 7.81
N TYR A 228 13.34 12.82 8.33
CA TYR A 228 13.37 11.37 8.19
C TYR A 228 13.51 10.69 9.55
N SER A 229 12.84 9.56 9.71
CA SER A 229 12.91 8.69 10.88
C SER A 229 13.20 7.26 10.45
N LYS A 230 14.01 6.53 11.22
CA LYS A 230 14.27 5.09 11.03
C LYS A 230 13.56 4.19 12.06
N ASP A 231 12.80 4.79 12.97
CA ASP A 231 12.19 4.15 14.14
C ASP A 231 10.66 4.33 14.15
N GLY A 232 10.03 4.34 12.97
CA GLY A 232 8.58 4.43 12.82
C GLY A 232 7.98 5.79 13.17
N GLY A 233 8.81 6.84 13.18
CA GLY A 233 8.39 8.21 13.50
C GLY A 233 8.56 8.61 14.96
N ALA A 234 9.30 7.84 15.77
CA ALA A 234 9.59 8.23 17.15
C ALA A 234 10.63 9.37 17.23
N THR A 235 11.66 9.34 16.38
CA THR A 235 12.66 10.40 16.28
C THR A 235 12.92 10.80 14.83
N PHE A 236 13.14 12.10 14.58
CA PHE A 236 13.34 12.66 13.24
C PHE A 236 14.66 13.43 13.14
N GLN A 237 15.29 13.36 11.97
CA GLN A 237 16.45 14.14 11.59
C GLN A 237 16.27 14.76 10.20
N ALA A 238 17.04 15.82 9.89
CA ALA A 238 16.91 16.54 8.62
C ALA A 238 17.47 15.76 7.42
N THR A 239 18.47 14.91 7.64
CA THR A 239 19.12 14.14 6.57
C THR A 239 18.49 12.75 6.44
N GLY A 240 18.36 12.26 5.22
CA GLY A 240 17.89 10.89 4.95
C GLY A 240 18.95 9.80 5.17
N THR A 241 20.14 10.16 5.64
CA THR A 241 21.24 9.20 5.85
C THR A 241 21.34 8.80 7.31
N PHE A 242 21.08 7.53 7.59
CA PHE A 242 21.24 6.91 8.89
C PHE A 242 22.51 6.06 8.92
N ASN A 243 23.54 6.58 9.58
CA ASN A 243 24.78 5.83 9.79
C ASN A 243 24.70 4.94 11.02
N ASN A 244 25.66 4.03 11.12
CA ASN A 244 25.83 3.13 12.24
C ASN A 244 24.57 2.32 12.57
N CYS A 245 23.96 1.74 11.53
CA CYS A 245 22.86 0.81 11.70
C CYS A 245 23.41 -0.59 11.98
N ALA A 246 22.89 -1.21 13.03
CA ALA A 246 23.15 -2.61 13.35
C ALA A 246 22.29 -3.51 12.44
N VAL A 247 22.57 -4.81 12.45
CA VAL A 247 21.72 -5.79 11.79
C VAL A 247 20.31 -5.71 12.39
N GLY A 248 19.30 -5.52 11.54
CA GLY A 248 17.93 -5.36 12.01
C GLY A 248 16.97 -4.88 10.94
N THR A 249 15.69 -4.86 11.30
CA THR A 249 14.63 -4.26 10.49
C THR A 249 14.33 -2.86 11.02
N TYR A 250 14.28 -1.90 10.11
CA TYR A 250 14.02 -0.49 10.40
C TYR A 250 12.75 -0.04 9.70
N ALA A 251 11.87 0.63 10.43
CA ALA A 251 10.65 1.23 9.91
C ALA A 251 10.95 2.69 9.55
N VAL A 252 11.11 2.98 8.27
CA VAL A 252 11.52 4.30 7.81
C VAL A 252 10.32 5.10 7.33
N VAL A 253 10.20 6.33 7.82
CA VAL A 253 9.17 7.30 7.43
C VAL A 253 9.79 8.65 7.12
N ALA A 254 9.15 9.40 6.21
CA ALA A 254 9.46 10.80 5.94
C ALA A 254 8.30 11.68 6.42
N LYS A 255 8.63 12.86 6.95
CA LYS A 255 7.68 13.88 7.41
C LYS A 255 7.97 15.18 6.68
N ASP A 256 6.96 15.78 6.09
CA ASP A 256 7.07 17.08 5.44
C ASP A 256 6.88 18.25 6.43
N VAL A 257 7.05 19.50 5.97
CA VAL A 257 6.95 20.69 6.85
C VAL A 257 5.55 20.88 7.45
N ASN A 258 4.54 20.38 6.76
CA ASN A 258 3.14 20.43 7.15
C ASN A 258 2.75 19.31 8.13
N GLY A 259 3.68 18.40 8.41
CA GLY A 259 3.51 17.27 9.31
C GLY A 259 2.89 16.03 8.68
N CYS A 260 2.74 15.99 7.35
CA CYS A 260 2.26 14.83 6.61
C CYS A 260 3.32 13.73 6.65
N LEU A 261 2.94 12.51 7.05
CA LEU A 261 3.82 11.35 7.10
C LEU A 261 3.68 10.49 5.85
N SER A 262 4.80 10.01 5.32
CA SER A 262 4.79 8.94 4.33
C SER A 262 4.22 7.65 4.94
N ALA A 263 3.82 6.71 4.08
CA ALA A 263 3.68 5.32 4.52
C ALA A 263 5.03 4.83 5.11
N SER A 264 4.95 4.01 6.16
CA SER A 264 6.13 3.35 6.72
C SER A 264 6.64 2.30 5.76
N VAL A 265 7.91 2.40 5.40
CA VAL A 265 8.59 1.39 4.58
C VAL A 265 9.60 0.67 5.44
N ASN A 266 9.43 -0.64 5.59
CA ASN A 266 10.36 -1.47 6.33
C ASN A 266 11.55 -1.83 5.43
N THR A 267 12.76 -1.66 5.94
CA THR A 267 13.98 -2.10 5.28
C THR A 267 14.85 -2.90 6.23
N VAL A 268 15.65 -3.82 5.67
CA VAL A 268 16.54 -4.69 6.45
C VAL A 268 17.97 -4.26 6.20
N VAL A 269 18.68 -3.92 7.27
CA VAL A 269 20.13 -3.86 7.25
C VAL A 269 20.61 -5.28 7.56
N GLY A 270 21.07 -5.98 6.53
CA GLY A 270 21.53 -7.37 6.62
C GLY A 270 22.99 -7.48 7.11
N ALA A 271 23.41 -8.71 7.35
CA ALA A 271 24.81 -9.07 7.57
C ALA A 271 25.48 -9.42 6.24
N THR A 272 26.69 -8.89 5.98
CA THR A 272 27.56 -9.40 4.91
C THR A 272 28.86 -9.94 5.49
N CYS A 273 29.12 -11.22 5.22
CA CYS A 273 30.42 -11.86 5.39
C CYS A 273 30.99 -12.23 4.03
N PRO A 274 32.32 -12.33 3.88
CA PRO A 274 32.93 -12.78 2.64
C PRO A 274 32.44 -14.18 2.27
N VAL A 275 32.15 -14.38 0.98
CA VAL A 275 31.85 -15.69 0.41
C VAL A 275 33.20 -16.35 0.13
N ILE A 276 33.43 -17.51 0.75
CA ILE A 276 34.66 -18.29 0.51
C ILE A 276 34.35 -19.46 -0.42
N THR A 277 35.20 -19.62 -1.43
CA THR A 277 35.34 -20.87 -2.16
C THR A 277 36.80 -21.28 -2.08
N ALA A 278 37.18 -22.28 -1.27
CA ALA A 278 38.55 -22.80 -1.34
C ALA A 278 38.65 -23.81 -2.48
N GLY A 279 39.71 -23.71 -3.28
CA GLY A 279 40.07 -24.77 -4.20
C GLY A 279 40.62 -25.96 -3.42
N SER A 280 40.11 -27.16 -3.67
CA SER A 280 40.79 -28.40 -3.27
C SER A 280 42.10 -28.52 -4.06
N ALA A 281 43.21 -28.76 -3.39
CA ALA A 281 44.51 -28.93 -4.03
C ALA A 281 45.05 -30.36 -3.85
N THR A 282 45.52 -30.96 -4.94
CA THR A 282 46.18 -32.27 -4.97
C THR A 282 47.68 -32.10 -5.02
N THR A 283 48.43 -32.98 -4.35
CA THR A 283 49.86 -32.78 -4.15
C THR A 283 50.62 -34.10 -4.32
N ASN A 284 51.83 -34.03 -4.89
CA ASN A 284 52.68 -35.20 -5.12
C ASN A 284 53.51 -35.50 -3.87
N THR A 285 53.33 -36.69 -3.27
CA THR A 285 53.73 -36.97 -1.89
C THR A 285 54.31 -38.38 -1.72
N ILE A 286 55.49 -38.62 -2.27
CA ILE A 286 56.38 -39.61 -1.67
C ILE A 286 57.13 -38.93 -0.52
N LYS A 287 57.07 -39.52 0.68
CA LYS A 287 57.67 -39.00 1.94
C LYS A 287 59.18 -38.70 1.83
N CYS A 288 59.90 -39.43 0.97
CA CYS A 288 61.33 -39.23 0.71
C CYS A 288 61.64 -38.33 -0.51
N GLU A 289 60.65 -37.91 -1.29
CA GLU A 289 60.82 -36.93 -2.38
C GLU A 289 60.49 -35.49 -1.92
N GLY A 290 60.15 -35.31 -0.64
CA GLY A 290 59.79 -34.04 -0.01
C GLY A 290 58.29 -33.76 -0.04
N ASN A 291 57.77 -33.09 0.99
CA ASN A 291 56.38 -32.66 1.04
C ASN A 291 56.17 -31.53 0.01
N THR A 292 55.55 -31.83 -1.13
CA THR A 292 55.15 -30.79 -2.11
C THR A 292 53.71 -30.31 -1.90
N GLY A 293 53.13 -30.64 -0.75
CA GLY A 293 51.78 -30.28 -0.37
C GLY A 293 51.50 -28.79 -0.44
N SER A 294 50.47 -28.33 -1.16
CA SER A 294 50.04 -26.93 -1.12
C SER A 294 48.53 -26.82 -1.09
N ILE A 295 47.98 -25.91 -0.27
CA ILE A 295 46.58 -25.48 -0.29
C ILE A 295 46.55 -24.00 -0.69
N THR A 296 45.76 -23.67 -1.71
CA THR A 296 45.49 -22.29 -2.11
C THR A 296 44.03 -21.95 -1.81
N ILE A 297 43.80 -20.92 -1.01
CA ILE A 297 42.47 -20.47 -0.64
C ILE A 297 42.08 -19.28 -1.51
N THR A 298 40.86 -19.27 -2.03
CA THR A 298 40.31 -18.13 -2.77
C THR A 298 39.10 -17.57 -2.03
N ALA A 299 38.99 -16.25 -1.97
CA ALA A 299 37.89 -15.55 -1.32
C ALA A 299 37.37 -14.45 -2.21
N SER A 300 36.06 -14.21 -2.15
CA SER A 300 35.37 -13.18 -2.94
C SER A 300 34.25 -12.52 -2.13
N GLY A 301 33.63 -11.48 -2.70
CA GLY A 301 32.52 -10.76 -2.07
C GLY A 301 32.89 -9.68 -1.06
N SER A 302 34.18 -9.52 -0.72
CA SER A 302 34.72 -8.43 0.11
C SER A 302 36.16 -8.08 -0.34
N THR A 303 36.90 -7.30 0.45
CA THR A 303 38.30 -6.91 0.17
C THR A 303 39.19 -7.06 1.41
N GLY A 304 40.52 -7.00 1.22
CA GLY A 304 41.50 -7.06 2.31
C GLY A 304 41.56 -8.40 3.04
N PHE A 305 41.56 -9.50 2.27
CA PHE A 305 41.55 -10.85 2.83
C PHE A 305 42.86 -11.23 3.52
N MET A 306 42.74 -11.84 4.69
CA MET A 306 43.78 -12.55 5.40
C MET A 306 43.36 -14.00 5.61
N TYR A 307 44.32 -14.92 5.60
CA TYR A 307 44.09 -16.37 5.58
C TYR A 307 44.77 -17.02 6.76
N ASN A 308 44.18 -18.07 7.32
CA ASN A 308 44.86 -18.95 8.27
C ASN A 308 44.58 -20.43 7.97
N LEU A 309 45.44 -21.29 8.53
CA LEU A 309 45.33 -22.74 8.46
C LEU A 309 45.36 -23.30 9.89
N ASN A 310 44.51 -24.27 10.18
CA ASN A 310 44.38 -24.96 11.45
C ASN A 310 44.26 -24.04 12.67
N GLY A 311 43.56 -22.91 12.51
CA GLY A 311 43.38 -21.94 13.60
C GLY A 311 44.62 -21.11 13.94
N GLY A 312 45.68 -21.16 13.13
CA GLY A 312 46.88 -20.35 13.30
C GLY A 312 46.64 -18.85 13.08
N SER A 313 47.71 -18.06 13.16
CA SER A 313 47.68 -16.62 12.89
C SER A 313 47.25 -16.32 11.45
N PHE A 314 46.49 -15.25 11.28
CA PHE A 314 46.11 -14.76 9.96
C PHE A 314 47.31 -14.12 9.24
N GLN A 315 47.44 -14.39 7.95
CA GLN A 315 48.49 -13.87 7.08
C GLN A 315 47.91 -13.41 5.73
N SER A 316 48.63 -12.55 5.00
CA SER A 316 48.16 -12.05 3.70
C SER A 316 48.26 -13.09 2.57
N SER A 317 49.21 -14.04 2.68
CA SER A 317 49.38 -15.09 1.68
C SER A 317 48.20 -16.05 1.70
N ASN A 318 47.64 -16.33 0.54
CA ASN A 318 46.56 -17.30 0.35
C ASN A 318 47.06 -18.71 0.03
N ILE A 319 48.38 -18.92 0.03
CA ILE A 319 49.04 -20.20 -0.27
C ILE A 319 49.72 -20.73 0.99
N PHE A 320 49.44 -21.98 1.33
CA PHE A 320 50.08 -22.75 2.40
C PHE A 320 50.81 -23.95 1.79
N ALA A 321 52.14 -23.92 1.80
CA ALA A 321 53.00 -24.94 1.16
C ALA A 321 53.62 -25.94 2.16
N ALA A 322 54.31 -26.95 1.64
CA ALA A 322 54.98 -28.03 2.38
C ALA A 322 54.08 -28.84 3.32
N LEU A 323 52.81 -28.99 2.96
CA LEU A 323 51.81 -29.69 3.76
C LEU A 323 51.93 -31.22 3.64
N ALA A 324 51.70 -31.93 4.74
CA ALA A 324 51.59 -33.39 4.75
C ALA A 324 50.20 -33.85 4.30
N VAL A 325 50.05 -35.13 3.93
CA VAL A 325 48.75 -35.75 3.67
C VAL A 325 47.86 -35.64 4.91
N GLY A 326 46.64 -35.13 4.73
CA GLY A 326 45.72 -34.92 5.85
C GLY A 326 44.60 -33.93 5.54
N ASN A 327 43.73 -33.75 6.54
CA ASN A 327 42.63 -32.78 6.52
C ASN A 327 43.03 -31.52 7.26
N TYR A 328 42.73 -30.38 6.66
CA TYR A 328 43.05 -29.05 7.18
C TYR A 328 41.78 -28.21 7.30
N THR A 329 41.66 -27.49 8.40
CA THR A 329 40.66 -26.42 8.52
C THR A 329 41.31 -25.12 8.11
N TYR A 330 40.62 -24.26 7.36
CA TYR A 330 41.11 -22.94 7.03
C TYR A 330 40.11 -21.87 7.44
N GLY A 331 40.58 -20.64 7.58
CA GLY A 331 39.76 -19.46 7.81
C GLY A 331 40.20 -18.30 6.92
N VAL A 332 39.23 -17.52 6.45
CA VAL A 332 39.48 -16.23 5.78
C VAL A 332 38.80 -15.13 6.56
N ARG A 333 39.57 -14.08 6.81
CA ARG A 333 39.15 -12.84 7.44
C ARG A 333 39.20 -11.71 6.41
N ASP A 334 38.18 -10.88 6.31
CA ASP A 334 38.24 -9.69 5.44
C ASP A 334 38.71 -8.43 6.21
N VAL A 335 38.80 -7.28 5.51
CA VAL A 335 39.17 -5.99 6.13
C VAL A 335 38.25 -5.58 7.27
N ASN A 336 37.02 -6.10 7.28
CA ASN A 336 36.00 -5.82 8.29
C ASN A 336 35.94 -6.89 9.39
N SER A 337 36.97 -7.75 9.46
CA SER A 337 37.14 -8.79 10.47
C SER A 337 36.08 -9.90 10.49
N CYS A 338 35.20 -10.02 9.49
CA CYS A 338 34.35 -11.23 9.40
C CYS A 338 35.23 -12.44 9.08
N VAL A 339 35.06 -13.52 9.86
CA VAL A 339 35.77 -14.79 9.68
C VAL A 339 34.81 -15.86 9.17
N THR A 340 35.11 -16.43 8.00
CA THR A 340 34.44 -17.64 7.49
C THR A 340 35.46 -18.79 7.46
N THR A 341 35.02 -20.00 7.78
CA THR A 341 35.88 -21.21 7.86
C THR A 341 35.45 -22.29 6.88
N GLY A 342 36.38 -23.15 6.48
CA GLY A 342 36.07 -24.34 5.71
C GLY A 342 37.11 -25.44 5.87
N ASN A 343 37.01 -26.48 5.05
CA ASN A 343 37.88 -27.64 5.08
C ASN A 343 38.55 -27.88 3.73
N ALA A 344 39.79 -28.34 3.77
CA ALA A 344 40.56 -28.74 2.61
C ALA A 344 41.33 -30.01 2.94
N THR A 345 41.62 -30.81 1.92
CA THR A 345 42.32 -32.09 2.08
C THR A 345 43.54 -32.11 1.18
N VAL A 346 44.66 -32.57 1.71
CA VAL A 346 45.86 -32.92 0.94
C VAL A 346 45.88 -34.44 0.80
N SER A 347 45.69 -34.94 -0.42
CA SER A 347 45.70 -36.38 -0.72
C SER A 347 47.06 -36.84 -1.26
N GLN A 348 47.31 -38.15 -1.20
CA GLN A 348 48.47 -38.76 -1.85
C GLN A 348 48.27 -38.81 -3.37
N ALA A 349 49.31 -38.44 -4.14
CA ALA A 349 49.29 -38.63 -5.59
C ALA A 349 49.43 -40.11 -5.96
N PRO A 350 48.71 -40.59 -6.99
CA PRO A 350 48.86 -41.97 -7.44
C PRO A 350 50.26 -42.23 -8.02
N ALA A 351 50.71 -43.48 -7.95
CA ALA A 351 51.91 -43.93 -8.64
C ALA A 351 51.76 -43.74 -10.15
N GLY A 352 52.84 -43.25 -10.79
CA GLY A 352 52.96 -43.20 -12.23
C GLY A 352 52.98 -44.61 -12.86
N PRO A 353 52.68 -44.73 -14.15
CA PRO A 353 52.57 -46.02 -14.81
C PRO A 353 53.89 -46.79 -14.83
N LEU A 354 55.04 -46.11 -14.97
CA LEU A 354 56.35 -46.76 -14.99
C LEU A 354 56.74 -47.28 -13.61
N PHE A 355 56.51 -46.46 -12.57
CA PHE A 355 56.74 -46.88 -11.19
C PHE A 355 55.83 -48.04 -10.80
N SER A 356 54.54 -47.98 -11.17
CA SER A 356 53.58 -49.06 -10.93
C SER A 356 54.01 -50.38 -11.59
N ALA A 357 54.56 -50.30 -12.82
CA ALA A 357 55.10 -51.47 -13.51
C ALA A 357 56.31 -52.06 -12.78
N VAL A 358 57.24 -51.23 -12.30
CA VAL A 358 58.40 -51.68 -11.50
C VAL A 358 57.96 -52.29 -10.18
N LYS A 359 57.03 -51.65 -9.47
CA LYS A 359 56.46 -52.17 -8.22
C LYS A 359 55.80 -53.52 -8.43
N ALA A 360 55.07 -53.73 -9.52
CA ALA A 360 54.48 -55.01 -9.88
C ALA A 360 55.54 -56.09 -10.20
N VAL A 361 56.62 -55.72 -10.91
CA VAL A 361 57.76 -56.62 -11.16
C VAL A 361 58.40 -57.05 -9.85
N LEU A 362 58.68 -56.11 -8.94
CA LEU A 362 59.26 -56.40 -7.64
C LEU A 362 58.32 -57.28 -6.81
N ALA A 363 57.03 -56.93 -6.70
CA ALA A 363 56.06 -57.72 -5.96
C ALA A 363 55.95 -59.18 -6.47
N THR A 364 55.90 -59.38 -7.78
CA THR A 364 55.79 -60.73 -8.39
C THR A 364 57.04 -61.58 -8.13
N ASN A 365 58.23 -60.99 -8.27
CA ASN A 365 59.50 -61.70 -8.14
C ASN A 365 59.97 -61.82 -6.68
N CYS A 366 59.47 -60.99 -5.77
CA CYS A 366 59.77 -61.02 -4.34
C CYS A 366 58.79 -61.89 -3.53
N ALA A 367 57.62 -62.24 -4.08
CA ALA A 367 56.61 -63.06 -3.40
C ALA A 367 57.03 -64.53 -3.17
N THR A 368 57.87 -65.09 -4.04
CA THR A 368 58.27 -66.52 -3.99
C THR A 368 59.68 -66.77 -3.44
N ALA A 369 60.49 -65.73 -3.28
CA ALA A 369 61.93 -65.85 -3.02
C ALA A 369 62.40 -65.42 -1.62
N GLY A 370 61.49 -65.20 -0.66
CA GLY A 370 61.87 -64.88 0.72
C GLY A 370 62.45 -63.47 0.91
N CYS A 371 62.26 -62.55 -0.04
CA CYS A 371 62.62 -61.14 0.12
C CYS A 371 61.87 -60.44 1.28
N HIS A 372 60.80 -61.09 1.81
CA HIS A 372 59.93 -60.55 2.86
C HIS A 372 59.87 -61.40 4.14
N SER A 373 60.62 -62.50 4.27
CA SER A 373 60.31 -63.55 5.27
C SER A 373 61.32 -63.72 6.41
N LEU A 374 62.19 -62.74 6.71
CA LEU A 374 63.04 -62.79 7.90
C LEU A 374 62.96 -61.48 8.70
N PRO A 375 63.13 -61.50 10.04
CA PRO A 375 63.16 -60.29 10.89
C PRO A 375 64.32 -59.33 10.56
N VAL A 376 65.22 -59.74 9.67
CA VAL A 376 66.33 -58.95 9.16
C VAL A 376 66.23 -58.99 7.64
N PRO A 377 66.07 -57.85 6.95
CA PRO A 377 66.05 -57.84 5.50
C PRO A 377 67.41 -58.32 5.01
N GLN A 378 67.43 -59.27 4.07
CA GLN A 378 68.67 -59.65 3.41
C GLN A 378 69.27 -58.38 2.77
N ASN A 379 70.34 -57.85 3.36
CA ASN A 379 70.96 -56.57 3.03
C ASN A 379 70.13 -55.29 3.27
N GLY A 380 69.12 -55.31 4.15
CA GLY A 380 68.47 -54.09 4.66
C GLY A 380 67.42 -53.41 3.76
N LEU A 381 66.89 -54.07 2.72
CA LEU A 381 65.94 -53.46 1.77
C LEU A 381 64.50 -53.99 1.91
N ASP A 382 63.53 -53.11 2.11
CA ASP A 382 62.10 -53.39 2.09
C ASP A 382 61.46 -52.87 0.78
N PHE A 383 61.17 -53.76 -0.16
CA PHE A 383 60.56 -53.40 -1.44
C PHE A 383 59.03 -53.27 -1.41
N ALA A 384 58.40 -53.35 -0.24
CA ALA A 384 57.01 -52.94 -0.06
C ALA A 384 56.88 -51.43 0.13
N ASP A 385 57.95 -50.75 0.57
CA ASP A 385 58.02 -49.30 0.72
C ASP A 385 58.48 -48.62 -0.59
N ASP A 386 57.61 -47.76 -1.13
CA ASP A 386 57.88 -47.01 -2.36
C ASP A 386 59.14 -46.13 -2.26
N CYS A 387 59.47 -45.65 -1.06
CA CYS A 387 60.69 -44.89 -0.82
C CYS A 387 61.96 -45.70 -0.99
N THR A 388 61.93 -46.96 -0.56
CA THR A 388 63.07 -47.86 -0.73
C THR A 388 63.24 -48.23 -2.20
N ILE A 389 62.15 -48.38 -2.95
CA ILE A 389 62.21 -48.63 -4.39
C ILE A 389 62.88 -47.45 -5.11
N VAL A 390 62.37 -46.22 -4.91
CA VAL A 390 62.93 -44.99 -5.51
C VAL A 390 64.40 -44.81 -5.13
N GLY A 391 64.72 -44.87 -3.83
CA GLY A 391 66.07 -44.63 -3.32
C GLY A 391 67.11 -45.66 -3.77
N GLN A 392 66.69 -46.88 -4.16
CA GLN A 392 67.59 -47.95 -4.61
C GLN A 392 67.55 -48.15 -6.13
N GLY A 393 66.94 -47.24 -6.90
CA GLY A 393 66.72 -47.39 -8.34
C GLY A 393 67.96 -47.79 -9.15
N ILE A 394 69.14 -47.24 -8.84
CA ILE A 394 70.41 -47.61 -9.50
C ILE A 394 70.79 -49.07 -9.21
N ARG A 395 70.63 -49.53 -7.97
CA ARG A 395 70.89 -50.93 -7.59
C ARG A 395 69.87 -51.86 -8.24
N ILE A 396 68.61 -51.43 -8.35
CA ILE A 396 67.56 -52.16 -9.06
C ILE A 396 67.92 -52.28 -10.55
N LYS A 397 68.39 -51.20 -11.20
CA LYS A 397 68.86 -51.21 -12.60
C LYS A 397 70.07 -52.11 -12.81
N ALA A 398 71.11 -51.95 -11.98
CA ALA A 398 72.34 -52.74 -12.10
C ALA A 398 72.02 -54.24 -12.00
N ARG A 399 71.12 -54.63 -11.10
CA ARG A 399 70.67 -56.02 -10.94
C ARG A 399 69.75 -56.52 -12.05
N ALA A 400 68.99 -55.64 -12.72
CA ALA A 400 68.22 -56.01 -13.90
C ALA A 400 69.13 -56.29 -15.12
N VAL A 401 70.30 -55.63 -15.19
CA VAL A 401 71.21 -55.69 -16.35
C VAL A 401 72.31 -56.75 -16.16
N ASP A 402 72.88 -56.92 -14.97
CA ASP A 402 73.94 -57.91 -14.72
C ASP A 402 73.40 -59.34 -14.58
N SER A 403 74.06 -60.29 -15.25
CA SER A 403 73.81 -61.73 -15.19
C SER A 403 74.54 -62.44 -14.03
N ASN A 404 75.12 -61.70 -13.07
CA ASN A 404 75.93 -62.29 -12.00
C ASN A 404 75.06 -62.77 -10.81
N PRO A 405 74.93 -64.10 -10.56
CA PRO A 405 73.88 -64.67 -9.69
C PRO A 405 74.09 -64.52 -8.17
N SER A 406 75.14 -63.83 -7.72
CA SER A 406 75.59 -63.96 -6.33
C SER A 406 74.80 -63.15 -5.31
N GLN A 407 73.80 -62.35 -5.68
CA GLN A 407 72.91 -61.70 -4.72
C GLN A 407 71.45 -61.58 -5.19
N MET A 408 70.62 -62.47 -4.66
CA MET A 408 69.15 -62.53 -4.58
C MET A 408 68.28 -62.51 -5.86
N PRO A 409 67.42 -63.56 -6.04
CA PRO A 409 67.49 -64.88 -5.38
C PRO A 409 68.61 -65.69 -6.03
N PRO A 410 69.54 -66.27 -5.27
CA PRO A 410 70.61 -67.10 -5.84
C PRO A 410 70.08 -68.38 -6.55
N THR A 411 68.80 -68.71 -6.42
CA THR A 411 68.16 -69.91 -6.99
C THR A 411 66.79 -69.62 -7.62
N GLY A 412 66.60 -68.45 -8.24
CA GLY A 412 65.39 -68.11 -9.00
C GLY A 412 65.65 -68.05 -10.51
N PRO A 413 64.63 -68.27 -11.38
CA PRO A 413 64.76 -67.93 -12.78
C PRO A 413 65.07 -66.43 -12.91
N GLY A 414 66.03 -66.08 -13.77
CA GLY A 414 66.37 -64.67 -14.00
C GLY A 414 65.17 -63.85 -14.50
N LEU A 415 65.20 -62.54 -14.29
CA LEU A 415 64.14 -61.64 -14.78
C LEU A 415 63.94 -61.79 -16.29
N SER A 416 62.67 -61.80 -16.72
CA SER A 416 62.31 -61.83 -18.14
C SER A 416 62.83 -60.59 -18.86
N ALA A 417 63.03 -60.67 -20.18
CA ALA A 417 63.43 -59.51 -20.99
C ALA A 417 62.44 -58.33 -20.84
N GLY A 418 61.13 -58.63 -20.73
CA GLY A 418 60.09 -57.61 -20.51
C GLY A 418 60.18 -56.95 -19.14
N ASP A 419 60.49 -57.69 -18.08
CA ASP A 419 60.60 -57.11 -16.73
C ASP A 419 61.87 -56.27 -16.56
N LYS A 420 62.97 -56.69 -17.19
CA LYS A 420 64.19 -55.88 -17.29
C LYS A 420 63.92 -54.55 -17.99
N GLN A 421 63.14 -54.58 -19.08
CA GLN A 421 62.81 -53.38 -19.84
C GLN A 421 61.98 -52.39 -19.00
N LYS A 422 60.96 -52.83 -18.25
CA LYS A 422 60.17 -51.96 -17.36
C LYS A 422 61.03 -51.21 -16.34
N ILE A 423 62.02 -51.89 -15.75
CA ILE A 423 62.97 -51.28 -14.81
C ILE A 423 63.86 -50.26 -15.51
N ILE A 424 64.38 -50.58 -16.70
CA ILE A 424 65.23 -49.68 -17.49
C ILE A 424 64.45 -48.42 -17.88
N ASP A 425 63.21 -48.57 -18.35
CA ASP A 425 62.33 -47.48 -18.77
C ASP A 425 62.04 -46.52 -17.62
N TRP A 426 61.68 -47.05 -16.45
CA TRP A 426 61.45 -46.25 -15.24
C TRP A 426 62.68 -45.45 -14.82
N ILE A 427 63.87 -46.06 -14.85
CA ILE A 427 65.12 -45.36 -14.48
C ILE A 427 65.51 -44.33 -15.52
N ASN A 428 65.37 -44.63 -16.81
CA ASN A 428 65.65 -43.68 -17.88
C ASN A 428 64.68 -42.48 -17.84
N ALA A 429 63.45 -42.69 -17.37
CA ALA A 429 62.50 -41.61 -17.10
C ALA A 429 62.86 -40.77 -15.86
N GLY A 430 63.85 -41.18 -15.06
CA GLY A 430 64.33 -40.45 -13.89
C GLY A 430 64.09 -41.13 -12.55
N GLY A 431 63.50 -42.33 -12.54
CA GLY A 431 63.41 -43.17 -11.34
C GLY A 431 62.53 -42.61 -10.22
N LYS A 432 61.53 -41.77 -10.55
CA LYS A 432 60.60 -41.17 -9.58
C LYS A 432 59.29 -41.94 -9.49
N HIS A 433 58.53 -41.69 -8.44
CA HIS A 433 57.23 -42.35 -8.25
C HIS A 433 56.14 -41.90 -9.21
N ASN A 434 56.16 -40.64 -9.63
CA ASN A 434 55.11 -40.05 -10.47
C ASN A 434 55.39 -40.10 -11.98
N ASN A 435 56.44 -40.80 -12.42
CA ASN A 435 56.83 -40.93 -13.82
C ASN A 435 56.07 -42.02 -14.59
#